data_AF-A9FE28-F1
#
_entry.id   AF-A9FE28-F1
#
_cell.length_a   1.000
_cell.length_b   1.000
_cell.length_c   1.000
_cell.angle_alpha   90.00
_cell.angle_beta   90.00
_cell.angle_gamma   90.00
#
_symmetry.space_group_name_H-M   'P 1'
#
loop_
_entity.id
_entity.type
_entity.pdbx_description
1 polymer ?
#
loop_
_entity_poly.entity_id
_entity_poly.type
_entity_poly.pdbx_seq_one_letter_code
_entity_poly.pdbx_strand_id
1 'polypeptide(L)'
;MNHDHSATRFTTFCALRRRGAARAFTAALMICGAWQVTACQFHGYDDSPAGEGSTSTTTTDGEGGDDGGESGDGEAAAPTGAAVAVTAARSTPTTGGSGGAGGGVSPGKMGMTWRKYFHDDALGQDKVGCTGDCGAYVGDTACTESRPILCIAKDGSGSNGFEPSFYDGWAAGNIGLTPPVAGTTLTSLAAANAQCVSTFGAGWQMAEHHDGGGGWAWRAYGNINDLYDISVASHDPNNRFWVHINDQPGNCWNP
;
A
#
# COMPACT_ATOMS: atom_id res chain seq x y z
N MET A 1 37.96 24.56 22.73
CA MET A 1 38.27 23.13 22.96
C MET A 1 36.94 22.40 22.80
N ASN A 2 36.50 22.22 21.56
CA ASN A 2 36.81 21.11 20.64
C ASN A 2 35.98 19.86 20.93
N HIS A 3 34.97 19.67 20.07
CA HIS A 3 34.53 18.43 19.41
C HIS A 3 34.08 17.25 20.32
N ASP A 4 33.02 16.47 20.03
CA ASP A 4 32.69 15.92 18.73
C ASP A 4 31.22 15.47 18.61
N HIS A 5 30.70 15.58 17.39
CA HIS A 5 29.49 14.90 16.93
C HIS A 5 29.89 13.52 16.41
N SER A 6 29.14 12.46 16.71
CA SER A 6 29.28 11.18 16.01
C SER A 6 27.92 10.74 15.47
N ALA A 7 27.83 10.78 14.14
CA ALA A 7 26.73 10.32 13.34
C ALA A 7 26.87 8.82 13.08
N THR A 8 25.85 8.03 13.42
CA THR A 8 25.76 6.61 13.06
C THR A 8 25.03 6.49 11.73
N ARG A 9 25.74 6.13 10.65
CA ARG A 9 25.14 5.80 9.35
C ARG A 9 24.90 4.28 9.28
N PHE A 10 23.64 3.89 9.06
CA PHE A 10 23.27 2.55 8.62
C PHE A 10 23.73 2.32 7.18
N THR A 11 24.36 1.17 6.92
CA THR A 11 24.75 0.74 5.58
C THR A 11 23.85 -0.43 5.18
N THR A 12 23.02 -0.22 4.14
CA THR A 12 22.17 -1.25 3.52
C THR A 12 23.04 -2.25 2.75
N PHE A 13 22.88 -3.56 3.04
CA PHE A 13 23.48 -4.63 2.24
C PHE A 13 22.57 -4.98 1.05
N CYS A 14 23.09 -4.80 -0.16
CA CYS A 14 22.49 -5.33 -1.39
C CYS A 14 23.06 -6.74 -1.63
N ALA A 15 22.25 -7.78 -1.46
CA ALA A 15 22.64 -9.16 -1.72
C ALA A 15 22.39 -9.52 -3.20
N LEU A 16 23.43 -9.50 -4.04
CA LEU A 16 23.37 -10.03 -5.40
C LEU A 16 23.95 -11.45 -5.46
N ARG A 17 23.09 -12.46 -5.58
CA ARG A 17 23.49 -13.83 -5.96
C ARG A 17 23.92 -13.85 -7.43
N ARG A 18 25.17 -14.26 -7.71
CA ARG A 18 25.58 -14.78 -9.03
C ARG A 18 26.38 -16.09 -8.87
N ARG A 19 25.81 -17.18 -9.36
CA ARG A 19 26.52 -18.34 -9.95
C ARG A 19 26.16 -18.25 -11.44
N GLY A 20 27.01 -18.38 -12.45
CA GLY A 20 28.37 -18.87 -12.59
C GLY A 20 28.39 -19.53 -13.97
N ALA A 21 29.05 -18.93 -14.97
CA ALA A 21 29.36 -19.57 -16.25
C ALA A 21 30.45 -18.76 -16.96
N ALA A 22 31.69 -19.23 -16.83
CA ALA A 22 32.81 -18.76 -17.62
C ALA A 22 32.85 -19.53 -18.94
N ARG A 23 32.72 -18.86 -20.08
CA ARG A 23 33.31 -19.28 -21.35
C ARG A 23 33.80 -18.06 -22.13
N ALA A 24 35.01 -18.22 -22.66
CA ALA A 24 35.85 -17.22 -23.28
C ALA A 24 35.28 -16.70 -24.61
N PHE A 25 35.41 -15.39 -24.84
CA PHE A 25 35.54 -14.82 -26.17
C PHE A 25 36.62 -13.73 -26.18
N THR A 26 37.42 -13.81 -27.22
CA THR A 26 38.65 -13.05 -27.50
C THR A 26 38.33 -11.67 -28.07
N ALA A 27 39.01 -10.66 -27.51
CA ALA A 27 39.44 -9.36 -28.05
C ALA A 27 38.53 -8.55 -29.01
N ALA A 28 38.18 -7.33 -28.56
CA ALA A 28 38.33 -6.12 -29.36
C ALA A 28 38.52 -4.90 -28.45
N LEU A 29 39.38 -4.01 -28.91
CA LEU A 29 40.10 -2.93 -28.25
C LEU A 29 39.27 -1.63 -28.10
N MET A 30 39.68 -0.80 -27.12
CA MET A 30 39.72 0.67 -27.13
C MET A 30 38.54 1.48 -26.51
N ILE A 31 38.78 2.10 -25.34
CA ILE A 31 38.96 3.56 -25.11
C ILE A 31 38.66 3.93 -23.63
N CYS A 32 39.69 4.47 -22.97
CA CYS A 32 39.75 5.44 -21.87
C CYS A 32 38.67 5.49 -20.78
N GLY A 33 39.11 5.29 -19.54
CA GLY A 33 38.41 5.73 -18.34
C GLY A 33 39.09 5.21 -17.08
N ALA A 34 40.14 5.88 -16.63
CA ALA A 34 40.85 5.56 -15.41
C ALA A 34 39.91 5.66 -14.19
N TRP A 35 39.69 4.54 -13.50
CA TRP A 35 39.20 4.53 -12.12
C TRP A 35 40.22 3.77 -11.28
N GLN A 36 40.73 4.45 -10.25
CA GLN A 36 41.58 3.85 -9.25
C GLN A 36 40.78 2.79 -8.49
N VAL A 37 41.22 1.54 -8.58
CA VAL A 37 40.69 0.46 -7.76
C VAL A 37 41.49 0.45 -6.46
N THR A 38 40.92 1.03 -5.40
CA THR A 38 41.44 0.87 -4.04
C THR A 38 41.19 -0.57 -3.61
N ALA A 39 42.26 -1.35 -3.49
CA ALA A 39 42.23 -2.71 -2.96
C ALA A 39 41.90 -2.67 -1.47
N CYS A 40 40.75 -3.20 -1.06
CA CYS A 40 40.50 -3.54 0.35
C CYS A 40 41.16 -4.88 0.66
N GLN A 41 42.08 -4.87 1.62
CA GLN A 41 42.63 -6.06 2.24
C GLN A 41 41.54 -6.79 3.03
N PHE A 42 41.38 -8.09 2.76
CA PHE A 42 40.52 -8.97 3.53
C PHE A 42 41.25 -9.41 4.81
N HIS A 43 40.68 -9.09 5.97
CA HIS A 43 40.98 -9.80 7.21
C HIS A 43 40.07 -11.03 7.28
N GLY A 44 40.67 -12.21 7.26
CA GLY A 44 39.97 -13.46 7.53
C GLY A 44 39.54 -13.51 8.99
N TYR A 45 38.28 -13.86 9.21
CA TYR A 45 37.82 -14.37 10.50
C TYR A 45 37.37 -15.80 10.28
N ASP A 46 38.11 -16.71 10.91
CA ASP A 46 37.80 -18.12 11.04
C ASP A 46 36.97 -18.35 12.31
N ASP A 47 36.34 -19.53 12.34
CA ASP A 47 35.85 -20.31 13.48
C ASP A 47 34.38 -20.23 13.95
N SER A 48 33.63 -21.21 13.41
CA SER A 48 33.11 -22.40 14.11
C SER A 48 31.74 -22.37 14.85
N PRO A 49 30.95 -23.47 14.76
CA PRO A 49 29.59 -23.59 15.30
C PRO A 49 29.52 -24.35 16.65
N ALA A 50 28.62 -23.92 17.53
CA ALA A 50 28.07 -24.68 18.66
C ALA A 50 26.73 -24.04 19.06
N GLY A 51 25.66 -24.74 19.42
CA GLY A 51 25.51 -26.15 19.71
C GLY A 51 24.02 -26.51 19.85
N GLU A 52 23.81 -27.81 20.02
CA GLU A 52 22.54 -28.50 20.17
C GLU A 52 21.94 -28.32 21.58
N GLY A 53 20.61 -28.42 21.68
CA GLY A 53 19.85 -28.54 22.93
C GLY A 53 18.36 -28.66 22.60
N SER A 54 17.82 -29.87 22.43
CA SER A 54 17.29 -30.78 23.47
C SER A 54 15.83 -30.49 23.86
N THR A 55 14.96 -31.35 23.33
CA THR A 55 13.67 -31.90 23.81
C THR A 55 12.90 -31.23 24.97
N SER A 56 11.59 -31.04 24.75
CA SER A 56 10.57 -31.39 25.74
C SER A 56 9.25 -31.76 25.07
N THR A 57 8.86 -33.03 25.26
CA THR A 57 7.57 -33.64 24.94
C THR A 57 6.57 -33.39 26.06
N THR A 58 5.36 -32.94 25.73
CA THR A 58 4.17 -33.17 26.58
C THR A 58 3.01 -33.60 25.70
N THR A 59 2.67 -34.88 25.79
CA THR A 59 1.43 -35.52 25.41
C THR A 59 0.33 -35.16 26.40
N THR A 60 -0.85 -34.78 25.91
CA THR A 60 -2.12 -35.04 26.59
C THR A 60 -3.15 -35.44 25.55
N ASP A 61 -3.52 -36.71 25.63
CA ASP A 61 -4.63 -37.34 24.94
C ASP A 61 -5.96 -36.77 25.45
N GLY A 62 -6.89 -36.54 24.52
CA GLY A 62 -8.26 -36.14 24.80
C GLY A 62 -9.18 -36.72 23.72
N GLU A 63 -9.67 -37.93 23.99
CA GLU A 63 -10.70 -38.62 23.23
C GLU A 63 -12.06 -37.93 23.38
N GLY A 64 -12.87 -37.96 22.32
CA GLY A 64 -14.33 -37.95 22.44
C GLY A 64 -15.07 -36.99 21.52
N GLY A 65 -15.91 -37.54 20.63
CA GLY A 65 -17.08 -36.83 20.09
C GLY A 65 -17.33 -37.02 18.60
N ASP A 66 -17.91 -38.18 18.25
CA ASP A 66 -18.69 -38.39 17.02
C ASP A 66 -19.95 -37.50 16.98
N ASP A 67 -20.63 -37.55 15.81
CA ASP A 67 -21.98 -37.04 15.46
C ASP A 67 -21.91 -35.78 14.57
N GLY A 68 -21.99 -35.83 13.24
CA GLY A 68 -23.07 -36.42 12.46
C GLY A 68 -24.07 -35.31 12.09
N GLY A 69 -24.16 -34.91 10.81
CA GLY A 69 -25.26 -34.02 10.39
C GLY A 69 -25.05 -33.18 9.13
N GLU A 70 -25.56 -33.73 8.02
CA GLU A 70 -26.35 -33.02 6.99
C GLU A 70 -25.67 -32.07 5.99
N SER A 71 -25.39 -32.65 4.82
CA SER A 71 -25.25 -32.03 3.51
C SER A 71 -26.53 -31.31 3.08
N GLY A 72 -26.44 -29.98 2.93
CA GLY A 72 -27.44 -29.15 2.26
C GLY A 72 -26.86 -28.52 0.99
N ASP A 73 -27.12 -29.14 -0.16
CA ASP A 73 -26.77 -28.62 -1.48
C ASP A 73 -27.72 -27.47 -1.86
N GLY A 74 -27.30 -26.25 -1.56
CA GLY A 74 -27.96 -25.01 -1.98
C GLY A 74 -27.37 -24.47 -3.28
N GLU A 75 -27.86 -24.97 -4.41
CA GLU A 75 -27.57 -24.45 -5.74
C GLU A 75 -28.11 -23.01 -5.90
N ALA A 76 -27.25 -22.02 -5.71
CA ALA A 76 -27.56 -20.62 -5.94
C ALA A 76 -27.30 -20.25 -7.41
N ALA A 77 -28.40 -19.92 -8.10
CA ALA A 77 -28.44 -19.54 -9.51
C ALA A 77 -27.50 -18.37 -9.85
N ALA A 78 -26.73 -18.56 -10.92
CA ALA A 78 -25.95 -17.51 -11.57
C ALA A 78 -26.88 -16.42 -12.16
N PRO A 79 -26.65 -15.12 -11.89
CA PRO A 79 -27.30 -14.08 -12.64
C PRO A 79 -26.69 -14.00 -14.05
N THR A 80 -27.52 -14.29 -15.05
CA THR A 80 -27.25 -14.01 -16.46
C THR A 80 -26.96 -12.53 -16.68
N GLY A 81 -25.76 -12.25 -17.18
CA GLY A 81 -25.29 -10.90 -17.48
C GLY A 81 -26.12 -10.23 -18.56
N ALA A 82 -26.60 -9.02 -18.26
CA ALA A 82 -27.00 -8.06 -19.27
C ALA A 82 -25.78 -7.22 -19.64
N ALA A 83 -25.16 -7.53 -20.78
CA ALA A 83 -24.13 -6.69 -21.37
C ALA A 83 -24.79 -5.38 -21.85
N VAL A 84 -24.59 -4.29 -21.10
CA VAL A 84 -24.95 -2.94 -21.55
C VAL A 84 -23.87 -2.49 -22.52
N ALA A 85 -24.21 -2.44 -23.81
CA ALA A 85 -23.37 -1.85 -24.83
C ALA A 85 -23.20 -0.35 -24.54
N VAL A 86 -22.01 0.04 -24.06
CA VAL A 86 -21.62 1.44 -23.93
C VAL A 86 -21.29 1.96 -25.32
N THR A 87 -22.25 2.63 -25.94
CA THR A 87 -22.03 3.41 -27.17
C THR A 87 -21.08 4.56 -26.84
N ALA A 88 -19.81 4.41 -27.20
CA ALA A 88 -18.81 5.47 -27.12
C ALA A 88 -19.19 6.61 -28.09
N ALA A 89 -19.80 7.67 -27.57
CA ALA A 89 -19.93 8.92 -28.28
C ALA A 89 -18.53 9.55 -28.43
N ARG A 90 -18.02 9.60 -29.66
CA ARG A 90 -16.82 10.35 -30.00
C ARG A 90 -17.13 11.84 -29.84
N SER A 91 -16.69 12.44 -28.75
CA SER A 91 -16.65 13.88 -28.58
C SER A 91 -15.58 14.47 -29.49
N THR A 92 -16.00 15.33 -30.42
CA THR A 92 -15.12 16.13 -31.27
C THR A 92 -14.28 17.09 -30.43
N PRO A 93 -12.97 17.22 -30.70
CA PRO A 93 -12.13 18.21 -30.03
C PRO A 93 -12.43 19.59 -30.61
N THR A 94 -13.11 20.44 -29.85
CA THR A 94 -13.24 21.86 -30.17
C THR A 94 -11.95 22.56 -29.79
N THR A 95 -11.07 22.76 -30.77
CA THR A 95 -9.93 23.67 -30.66
C THR A 95 -10.45 25.10 -30.70
N GLY A 96 -10.44 25.80 -29.57
CA GLY A 96 -10.87 27.18 -29.50
C GLY A 96 -10.25 27.95 -28.34
N GLY A 97 -9.35 28.88 -28.67
CA GLY A 97 -9.20 30.12 -27.93
C GLY A 97 -8.17 30.15 -26.81
N SER A 98 -6.91 30.35 -27.18
CA SER A 98 -5.90 30.99 -26.33
C SER A 98 -6.21 32.48 -26.23
N GLY A 99 -6.54 32.98 -25.04
CA GLY A 99 -6.59 34.40 -24.77
C GLY A 99 -7.18 34.76 -23.42
N GLY A 100 -6.33 35.15 -22.48
CA GLY A 100 -6.71 36.16 -21.49
C GLY A 100 -6.58 35.77 -20.03
N ALA A 101 -5.65 36.48 -19.39
CA ALA A 101 -5.61 36.87 -17.98
C ALA A 101 -5.48 35.75 -16.94
N GLY A 102 -4.46 35.87 -16.09
CA GLY A 102 -4.27 35.08 -14.88
C GLY A 102 -5.41 35.26 -13.88
N GLY A 103 -6.54 34.63 -14.17
CA GLY A 103 -7.55 34.32 -13.19
C GLY A 103 -6.89 33.42 -12.15
N GLY A 104 -6.89 33.85 -10.89
CA GLY A 104 -6.55 32.98 -9.78
C GLY A 104 -7.33 31.70 -9.97
N VAL A 105 -6.61 30.59 -10.20
CA VAL A 105 -7.21 29.27 -10.29
C VAL A 105 -7.97 29.11 -8.98
N SER A 106 -9.31 29.15 -9.04
CA SER A 106 -10.12 28.72 -7.90
C SER A 106 -9.51 27.39 -7.48
N PRO A 107 -9.06 27.23 -6.22
CA PRO A 107 -8.42 26.01 -5.79
C PRO A 107 -9.29 24.86 -6.30
N GLY A 108 -8.73 24.06 -7.21
CA GLY A 108 -9.48 22.94 -7.79
C GLY A 108 -10.01 22.08 -6.65
N LYS A 109 -11.09 21.31 -6.88
CA LYS A 109 -11.58 20.38 -5.85
C LYS A 109 -10.41 19.56 -5.32
N MET A 110 -10.26 19.50 -4.01
CA MET A 110 -9.22 18.74 -3.34
C MET A 110 -9.84 17.52 -2.66
N GLY A 111 -9.08 16.44 -2.58
CA GLY A 111 -9.45 15.22 -1.87
C GLY A 111 -8.34 14.82 -0.91
N MET A 112 -8.73 14.11 0.15
CA MET A 112 -7.85 13.58 1.18
C MET A 112 -7.14 12.33 0.66
N THR A 113 -5.84 12.26 0.95
CA THR A 113 -5.01 11.10 0.61
C THR A 113 -4.10 10.71 1.76
N TRP A 114 -3.87 9.40 1.85
CA TRP A 114 -3.06 8.78 2.89
C TRP A 114 -1.85 8.06 2.30
N ARG A 115 -1.02 7.53 3.20
CA ARG A 115 0.19 6.77 2.89
C ARG A 115 0.29 5.50 3.72
N LYS A 116 1.17 4.59 3.31
CA LYS A 116 1.62 3.46 4.11
C LYS A 116 2.73 3.93 5.04
N TYR A 117 2.67 3.50 6.30
CA TYR A 117 3.73 3.75 7.29
C TYR A 117 4.79 2.67 7.25
N PHE A 118 4.36 1.41 7.29
CA PHE A 118 5.21 0.23 7.22
C PHE A 118 4.36 -1.03 7.00
N HIS A 119 5.03 -2.10 6.58
CA HIS A 119 4.54 -3.48 6.66
C HIS A 119 5.12 -4.18 7.89
N ASP A 120 4.30 -4.93 8.61
CA ASP A 120 4.72 -5.86 9.65
C ASP A 120 4.73 -7.27 9.06
N ASP A 121 5.91 -7.73 8.62
CA ASP A 121 6.10 -9.06 8.00
C ASP A 121 5.68 -10.22 8.92
N ALA A 122 5.81 -10.04 10.25
CA ALA A 122 5.50 -11.10 11.20
C ALA A 122 3.99 -11.29 11.37
N LEU A 123 3.23 -10.20 11.25
CA LEU A 123 1.78 -10.21 11.41
C LEU A 123 1.01 -10.15 10.09
N GLY A 124 1.69 -9.86 8.96
CA GLY A 124 1.06 -9.65 7.65
C GLY A 124 0.17 -8.41 7.63
N GLN A 125 0.55 -7.37 8.36
CA GLN A 125 -0.26 -6.17 8.57
C GLN A 125 0.38 -4.95 7.94
N ASP A 126 -0.43 -4.10 7.32
CA ASP A 126 0.01 -2.79 6.89
C ASP A 126 -0.57 -1.73 7.82
N LYS A 127 0.30 -0.80 8.26
CA LYS A 127 -0.16 0.43 8.90
C LYS A 127 -0.31 1.51 7.84
N VAL A 128 -1.49 2.11 7.77
CA VAL A 128 -1.81 3.22 6.85
C VAL A 128 -2.35 4.38 7.65
N GLY A 129 -2.18 5.59 7.14
CA GLY A 129 -2.67 6.77 7.85
C GLY A 129 -2.19 8.09 7.28
N CYS A 130 -2.48 9.12 8.06
CA CYS A 130 -2.14 10.48 7.74
C CYS A 130 -0.79 10.92 8.32
N THR A 131 0.14 11.30 7.44
CA THR A 131 1.50 11.72 7.80
C THR A 131 1.65 13.22 8.08
N GLY A 132 0.55 13.88 8.50
CA GLY A 132 0.52 15.29 8.93
C GLY A 132 0.04 16.31 7.88
N ASP A 133 -0.10 15.92 6.62
CA ASP A 133 -0.40 16.83 5.49
C ASP A 133 -1.58 16.34 4.63
N CYS A 134 -2.53 15.61 5.22
CA CYS A 134 -3.59 14.90 4.47
C CYS A 134 -4.88 15.69 4.34
N GLY A 135 -4.94 16.88 4.96
CA GLY A 135 -6.06 17.80 4.78
C GLY A 135 -7.44 17.18 5.01
N ALA A 136 -7.68 16.41 6.09
CA ALA A 136 -8.98 15.77 6.33
C ALA A 136 -10.19 16.73 6.26
N TYR A 137 -9.97 18.01 6.57
CA TYR A 137 -11.01 19.05 6.53
C TYR A 137 -11.26 19.65 5.14
N VAL A 138 -10.30 19.64 4.23
CA VAL A 138 -10.37 20.41 2.96
C VAL A 138 -9.76 19.67 1.75
N GLY A 139 -9.28 18.44 1.93
CA GLY A 139 -8.41 17.72 1.02
C GLY A 139 -6.95 18.23 1.01
N ASP A 140 -6.03 17.39 0.53
CA ASP A 140 -4.61 17.75 0.33
C ASP A 140 -4.13 17.58 -1.11
N THR A 141 -4.87 16.82 -1.92
CA THR A 141 -4.50 16.50 -3.30
C THR A 141 -5.57 17.00 -4.26
N ALA A 142 -5.16 17.62 -5.37
CA ALA A 142 -6.09 18.01 -6.43
C ALA A 142 -6.83 16.79 -7.00
N CYS A 143 -8.15 16.85 -7.08
CA CYS A 143 -8.98 15.75 -7.60
C CYS A 143 -8.73 15.43 -9.08
N THR A 144 -8.02 16.30 -9.81
CA THR A 144 -7.57 16.01 -11.18
C THR A 144 -6.43 14.99 -11.22
N GLU A 145 -5.73 14.76 -10.10
CA GLU A 145 -4.66 13.77 -9.99
C GLU A 145 -5.22 12.35 -10.06
N SER A 146 -4.43 11.45 -10.65
CA SER A 146 -4.73 10.02 -10.69
C SER A 146 -3.97 9.28 -9.60
N ARG A 147 -4.68 8.70 -8.62
CA ARG A 147 -4.10 7.94 -7.51
C ARG A 147 -4.90 6.67 -7.26
N PRO A 148 -4.30 5.59 -6.73
CA PRO A 148 -5.06 4.43 -6.28
C PRO A 148 -6.09 4.81 -5.22
N ILE A 149 -7.16 4.03 -5.11
CA ILE A 149 -8.04 4.04 -3.95
C ILE A 149 -7.52 3.00 -2.96
N LEU A 150 -7.45 3.37 -1.68
CA LEU A 150 -7.35 2.37 -0.62
C LEU A 150 -8.71 1.70 -0.44
N CYS A 151 -8.77 0.41 -0.74
CA CYS A 151 -9.95 -0.40 -0.54
C CYS A 151 -9.78 -1.33 0.65
N ILE A 152 -10.89 -1.63 1.32
CA ILE A 152 -10.96 -2.55 2.44
C ILE A 152 -12.11 -3.55 2.26
N ALA A 153 -11.86 -4.81 2.58
CA ALA A 153 -12.88 -5.83 2.84
C ALA A 153 -12.91 -6.11 4.34
N LYS A 154 -13.93 -5.60 5.03
CA LYS A 154 -14.13 -5.83 6.47
C LYS A 154 -14.73 -7.22 6.66
N ASP A 155 -13.96 -8.12 7.24
CA ASP A 155 -14.31 -9.52 7.47
C ASP A 155 -14.44 -9.88 8.96
N GLY A 156 -14.19 -8.90 9.85
CA GLY A 156 -14.26 -9.11 11.30
C GLY A 156 -13.06 -9.86 11.87
N SER A 157 -11.99 -10.02 11.10
CA SER A 157 -10.76 -10.67 11.55
C SER A 157 -10.15 -9.98 12.77
N GLY A 158 -9.60 -10.79 13.69
CA GLY A 158 -8.90 -10.29 14.87
C GLY A 158 -7.54 -9.68 14.52
N SER A 159 -7.01 -8.83 15.41
CA SER A 159 -5.75 -8.09 15.22
C SER A 159 -4.48 -8.92 15.38
N ASN A 160 -4.59 -10.21 15.68
CA ASN A 160 -3.48 -11.16 15.85
C ASN A 160 -2.26 -10.59 16.61
N GLY A 161 -2.43 -10.28 17.89
CA GLY A 161 -1.33 -9.84 18.76
C GLY A 161 -0.99 -8.35 18.67
N PHE A 162 -1.62 -7.61 17.77
CA PHE A 162 -1.61 -6.15 17.80
C PHE A 162 -2.64 -5.62 18.80
N GLU A 163 -2.22 -4.74 19.71
CA GLU A 163 -3.10 -4.05 20.68
C GLU A 163 -3.48 -2.66 20.13
N PRO A 164 -4.73 -2.45 19.68
CA PRO A 164 -5.14 -1.20 19.05
C PRO A 164 -5.21 -0.04 20.04
N SER A 165 -4.97 1.17 19.53
CA SER A 165 -5.20 2.41 20.27
C SER A 165 -6.05 3.38 19.47
N PHE A 166 -6.51 4.47 20.10
CA PHE A 166 -7.31 5.48 19.40
C PHE A 166 -6.61 6.08 18.16
N TYR A 167 -5.27 6.18 18.16
CA TYR A 167 -4.50 6.77 17.05
C TYR A 167 -3.75 5.74 16.17
N ASP A 168 -3.86 4.46 16.50
CA ASP A 168 -3.29 3.33 15.75
C ASP A 168 -4.29 2.16 15.91
N GLY A 169 -5.40 2.28 15.19
CA GLY A 169 -6.56 1.39 15.34
C GLY A 169 -6.44 0.08 14.58
N TRP A 170 -7.43 -0.80 14.73
CA TRP A 170 -7.54 -2.04 13.96
C TRP A 170 -8.84 -2.04 13.17
N ALA A 171 -8.75 -2.18 11.84
CA ALA A 171 -9.88 -2.06 10.94
C ALA A 171 -10.64 -3.38 10.68
N ALA A 172 -10.16 -4.51 11.24
CA ALA A 172 -10.79 -5.83 11.15
C ALA A 172 -11.13 -6.28 9.71
N GLY A 173 -10.11 -6.29 8.86
CA GLY A 173 -10.26 -6.60 7.44
C GLY A 173 -8.95 -6.76 6.67
N ASN A 174 -9.10 -6.89 5.36
CA ASN A 174 -8.02 -6.92 4.38
C ASN A 174 -8.02 -5.66 3.54
N ILE A 175 -6.85 -5.10 3.24
CA ILE A 175 -6.70 -3.90 2.39
C ILE A 175 -5.94 -4.16 1.09
N GLY A 176 -6.23 -3.33 0.09
CA GLY A 176 -5.60 -3.37 -1.22
C GLY A 176 -5.72 -2.03 -1.93
N LEU A 177 -4.89 -1.82 -2.96
CA LEU A 177 -4.91 -0.63 -3.79
C LEU A 177 -5.44 -0.93 -5.20
N THR A 178 -6.36 -0.10 -5.70
CA THR A 178 -6.79 -0.16 -7.09
C THR A 178 -5.67 0.30 -8.05
N PRO A 179 -5.82 0.10 -9.37
CA PRO A 179 -5.13 0.95 -10.34
C PRO A 179 -5.41 2.45 -10.07
N PRO A 180 -4.53 3.37 -10.47
CA PRO A 180 -4.76 4.79 -10.29
C PRO A 180 -6.03 5.28 -10.99
N VAL A 181 -6.85 6.05 -10.27
CA VAL A 181 -8.08 6.69 -10.76
C VAL A 181 -8.03 8.18 -10.50
N ALA A 182 -8.53 8.97 -11.46
CA ALA A 182 -8.68 10.41 -11.29
C ALA A 182 -9.72 10.70 -10.21
N GLY A 183 -9.39 11.52 -9.22
CA GLY A 183 -10.31 11.88 -8.13
C GLY A 183 -11.64 12.50 -8.62
N THR A 184 -11.64 13.17 -9.78
CA THR A 184 -12.85 13.72 -10.43
C THR A 184 -13.86 12.65 -10.86
N THR A 185 -13.45 11.38 -10.96
CA THR A 185 -14.35 10.26 -11.24
C THR A 185 -15.05 9.74 -9.97
N LEU A 186 -14.52 10.09 -8.78
CA LEU A 186 -15.11 9.75 -7.49
C LEU A 186 -16.18 10.81 -7.18
N THR A 187 -17.40 10.57 -7.66
CA THR A 187 -18.53 11.51 -7.54
C THR A 187 -19.41 11.25 -6.32
N SER A 188 -19.16 10.15 -5.60
CA SER A 188 -19.83 9.77 -4.36
C SER A 188 -19.08 8.61 -3.71
N LEU A 189 -19.38 8.30 -2.45
CA LEU A 189 -18.91 7.08 -1.80
C LEU A 189 -19.35 5.82 -2.58
N ALA A 190 -20.57 5.79 -3.11
CA ALA A 190 -21.05 4.67 -3.92
C ALA A 190 -20.22 4.48 -5.20
N ALA A 191 -19.83 5.57 -5.87
CA ALA A 191 -18.95 5.51 -7.04
C ALA A 191 -17.55 5.00 -6.69
N ALA A 192 -17.00 5.41 -5.54
CA ALA A 192 -15.71 4.92 -5.08
C ALA A 192 -15.76 3.44 -4.67
N ASN A 193 -16.81 3.03 -3.95
CA ASN A 193 -17.05 1.63 -3.61
C ASN A 193 -17.17 0.76 -4.88
N ALA A 194 -17.83 1.27 -5.93
CA ALA A 194 -17.92 0.55 -7.20
C ALA A 194 -16.54 0.30 -7.84
N GLN A 195 -15.56 1.20 -7.68
CA GLN A 195 -14.18 0.96 -8.13
C GLN A 195 -13.51 -0.16 -7.32
N CYS A 196 -13.69 -0.17 -6.00
CA CYS A 196 -13.18 -1.24 -5.14
C CYS A 196 -13.82 -2.59 -5.48
N VAL A 197 -15.14 -2.64 -5.64
CA VAL A 197 -15.86 -3.86 -6.06
C VAL A 197 -15.41 -4.32 -7.45
N SER A 198 -15.22 -3.41 -8.40
CA SER A 198 -14.74 -3.77 -9.74
C SER A 198 -13.32 -4.32 -9.74
N THR A 199 -12.48 -3.94 -8.76
CA THR A 199 -11.09 -4.38 -8.67
C THR A 199 -10.95 -5.70 -7.92
N PHE A 200 -11.65 -5.84 -6.80
CA PHE A 200 -11.42 -6.91 -5.83
C PHE A 200 -12.63 -7.84 -5.61
N GLY A 201 -13.80 -7.50 -6.14
CA GLY A 201 -15.03 -8.27 -6.00
C GLY A 201 -15.97 -7.75 -4.91
N ALA A 202 -17.09 -8.44 -4.72
CA ALA A 202 -18.10 -8.07 -3.73
C ALA A 202 -17.53 -8.05 -2.31
N GLY A 203 -18.03 -7.13 -1.48
CA GLY A 203 -17.59 -6.94 -0.09
C GLY A 203 -16.45 -5.91 0.10
N TRP A 204 -15.80 -5.50 -0.98
CA TRP A 204 -14.80 -4.43 -0.95
C TRP A 204 -15.43 -3.04 -1.07
N GLN A 205 -14.93 -2.09 -0.28
CA GLN A 205 -15.35 -0.69 -0.30
C GLN A 205 -14.13 0.23 -0.18
N MET A 206 -14.29 1.51 -0.50
CA MET A 206 -13.26 2.50 -0.21
C MET A 206 -13.07 2.59 1.29
N ALA A 207 -11.83 2.61 1.75
CA ALA A 207 -11.50 2.71 3.16
C ALA A 207 -11.81 4.11 3.70
N GLU A 208 -12.21 4.13 4.97
CA GLU A 208 -12.65 5.32 5.69
C GLU A 208 -11.57 5.74 6.73
N HIS A 209 -11.47 7.06 6.95
CA HIS A 209 -10.54 7.68 7.88
C HIS A 209 -10.57 7.05 9.28
N HIS A 210 -11.74 6.71 9.78
CA HIS A 210 -11.97 6.14 11.11
C HIS A 210 -12.22 4.62 11.12
N ASP A 211 -11.83 3.89 10.07
CA ASP A 211 -12.04 2.44 10.01
C ASP A 211 -11.42 1.67 11.20
N GLY A 212 -10.34 2.19 11.80
CA GLY A 212 -9.72 1.63 13.01
C GLY A 212 -10.38 2.01 14.34
N GLY A 213 -11.54 2.66 14.33
CA GLY A 213 -12.24 3.10 15.55
C GLY A 213 -11.82 4.48 16.08
N GLY A 214 -11.10 5.28 15.29
CA GLY A 214 -10.69 6.63 15.65
C GLY A 214 -9.37 7.07 15.00
N GLY A 215 -8.90 8.24 15.40
CA GLY A 215 -7.53 8.68 15.12
C GLY A 215 -7.22 9.03 13.67
N TRP A 216 -5.93 8.92 13.35
CA TRP A 216 -5.32 9.36 12.08
C TRP A 216 -4.53 8.23 11.38
N ALA A 217 -4.58 7.01 11.91
CA ALA A 217 -3.94 5.84 11.34
C ALA A 217 -4.59 4.57 11.89
N TRP A 218 -4.53 3.50 11.10
CA TRP A 218 -5.00 2.19 11.51
C TRP A 218 -4.28 1.09 10.73
N ARG A 219 -4.49 -0.15 11.18
CA ARG A 219 -3.93 -1.36 10.61
C ARG A 219 -5.01 -2.31 10.12
N ALA A 220 -4.65 -3.09 9.12
CA ALA A 220 -5.43 -4.18 8.57
C ALA A 220 -4.46 -5.23 8.00
N TYR A 221 -4.97 -6.42 7.68
CA TYR A 221 -4.19 -7.35 6.87
C TYR A 221 -3.97 -6.76 5.49
N GLY A 222 -2.75 -6.84 4.98
CA GLY A 222 -2.40 -6.20 3.72
C GLY A 222 -0.99 -6.52 3.27
N ASN A 223 -0.73 -6.30 2.00
CA ASN A 223 0.61 -6.26 1.43
C ASN A 223 0.64 -5.23 0.29
N ILE A 224 0.30 -4.00 0.63
CA ILE A 224 0.31 -2.85 -0.26
C ILE A 224 1.76 -2.52 -0.61
N ASN A 225 2.01 -2.18 -1.88
CA ASN A 225 3.34 -1.92 -2.40
C ASN A 225 4.13 -0.89 -1.56
N ASP A 226 5.40 -1.20 -1.27
CA ASP A 226 6.31 -0.36 -0.48
C ASP A 226 6.65 0.99 -1.13
N LEU A 227 6.31 1.19 -2.41
CA LEU A 227 6.36 2.52 -3.03
C LEU A 227 5.53 3.54 -2.25
N TYR A 228 4.47 3.12 -1.56
CA TYR A 228 3.61 3.98 -0.74
C TYR A 228 4.09 4.16 0.70
N ASP A 229 5.19 3.49 1.08
CA ASP A 229 5.78 3.54 2.40
C ASP A 229 6.48 4.89 2.66
N ILE A 230 6.32 5.46 3.85
CA ILE A 230 6.98 6.72 4.23
C ILE A 230 8.50 6.56 4.46
N SER A 231 8.97 5.36 4.75
CA SER A 231 10.35 5.07 5.15
C SER A 231 11.30 4.77 3.99
N VAL A 232 10.80 4.54 2.76
CA VAL A 232 11.67 4.24 1.62
C VAL A 232 12.49 5.48 1.22
N ALA A 233 13.80 5.30 1.01
CA ALA A 233 14.73 6.41 0.72
C ALA A 233 14.41 7.18 -0.58
N SER A 234 13.64 6.58 -1.49
CA SER A 234 13.11 7.20 -2.70
C SER A 234 11.71 7.82 -2.49
N HIS A 235 11.36 8.18 -1.26
CA HIS A 235 10.04 8.69 -0.89
C HIS A 235 9.59 9.80 -1.85
N ASP A 236 8.70 9.46 -2.77
CA ASP A 236 8.00 10.43 -3.60
C ASP A 236 6.79 10.90 -2.78
N PRO A 237 6.68 12.20 -2.46
CA PRO A 237 5.51 12.70 -1.75
C PRO A 237 4.20 12.47 -2.52
N ASN A 238 4.27 12.10 -3.81
CA ASN A 238 3.15 11.71 -4.64
C ASN A 238 2.74 10.24 -4.50
N ASN A 239 3.46 9.39 -3.76
CA ASN A 239 3.02 8.02 -3.51
C ASN A 239 1.96 8.01 -2.40
N ARG A 240 0.74 8.42 -2.78
CA ARG A 240 -0.44 8.51 -1.92
C ARG A 240 -1.61 7.80 -2.57
N PHE A 241 -2.60 7.45 -1.76
CA PHE A 241 -3.85 6.86 -2.22
C PHE A 241 -5.05 7.58 -1.63
N TRP A 242 -6.16 7.57 -2.36
CA TRP A 242 -7.43 8.14 -1.91
C TRP A 242 -7.99 7.35 -0.73
N VAL A 243 -8.42 8.08 0.31
CA VAL A 243 -9.19 7.58 1.47
C VAL A 243 -10.35 8.54 1.65
N HIS A 244 -11.50 8.04 2.11
CA HIS A 244 -12.65 8.89 2.33
C HIS A 244 -12.82 9.24 3.81
N ILE A 245 -13.48 10.37 4.08
CA ILE A 245 -13.89 10.80 5.42
C ILE A 245 -15.37 11.15 5.39
N ASN A 246 -16.14 10.64 6.34
CA ASN A 246 -17.60 10.75 6.32
C ASN A 246 -18.14 11.96 7.08
N ASP A 247 -17.33 12.59 7.93
CA ASP A 247 -17.71 13.68 8.83
C ASP A 247 -17.04 15.02 8.49
N GLN A 248 -16.21 15.06 7.44
CA GLN A 248 -15.54 16.26 6.93
C GLN A 248 -15.68 16.39 5.40
N PRO A 249 -15.55 17.60 4.82
CA PRO A 249 -15.59 17.83 3.38
C PRO A 249 -14.26 17.53 2.68
N GLY A 250 -13.54 16.51 3.14
CA GLY A 250 -12.24 16.10 2.61
C GLY A 250 -12.30 15.23 1.35
N ASN A 251 -13.45 15.01 0.72
CA ASN A 251 -13.55 14.13 -0.45
C ASN A 251 -13.80 14.91 -1.74
N CYS A 252 -13.36 14.35 -2.87
CA CYS A 252 -13.52 14.97 -4.19
C CYS A 252 -14.96 15.28 -4.62
N TRP A 253 -15.94 14.62 -3.98
CA TRP A 253 -17.37 14.80 -4.26
C TRP A 253 -18.10 15.75 -3.31
N ASN A 254 -17.47 16.17 -2.21
CA ASN A 254 -18.05 17.11 -1.25
C ASN A 254 -16.99 18.09 -0.70
N PRO A 255 -16.29 18.82 -1.58
CA PRO A 255 -15.26 19.78 -1.16
C PRO A 255 -15.85 20.97 -0.39
#